data_AF-A0A5D0MKU1-F1
#
_entry.id   AF-A0A5D0MKU1-F1
#
_cell.length_a   1.000
_cell.length_b   1.000
_cell.length_c   1.000
_cell.angle_alpha   90.00
_cell.angle_beta   90.00
_cell.angle_gamma   90.00
#
_symmetry.space_group_name_H-M   'P 1'
#
loop_
_entity.id
_entity.type
_entity.pdbx_description
1 polymer ?
#
loop_
_entity_poly.entity_id
_entity_poly.type
_entity_poly.pdbx_seq_one_letter_code
_entity_poly.pdbx_strand_id
1 'polypeptide(L)'
;MTAPFRPGPPPGPRPGPPPAGPRPGPPPGVRPAPVEEVGDARHPAVDAAVQAMINAEALSPADQIPQYEAAYETLRETLASIDQA
;
A
#
# COMPACT_ATOMS: atom_id res chain seq x y z
N MET A 1 -2.46 41.70 -12.40
CA MET A 1 -3.86 41.47 -12.82
C MET A 1 -4.28 40.12 -12.27
N THR A 2 -5.08 40.11 -11.20
CA THR A 2 -5.61 38.87 -10.56
C THR A 2 -6.80 38.36 -11.36
N ALA A 3 -6.76 37.12 -11.81
CA ALA A 3 -7.91 36.46 -12.43
C ALA A 3 -8.96 36.09 -11.36
N PRO A 4 -10.26 36.15 -11.66
CA PRO A 4 -11.29 35.75 -10.69
C PRO A 4 -11.26 34.24 -10.48
N PHE A 5 -11.22 33.83 -9.21
CA PHE A 5 -11.41 32.44 -8.80
C PHE A 5 -12.83 31.99 -9.20
N ARG A 6 -12.93 31.01 -10.09
CA ARG A 6 -14.20 30.33 -10.39
C ARG A 6 -14.29 29.07 -9.53
N PRO A 7 -15.26 28.96 -8.60
CA PRO A 7 -15.56 27.71 -7.93
C PRO A 7 -15.88 26.63 -8.97
N GLY A 8 -15.23 25.47 -8.85
CA GLY A 8 -15.55 24.31 -9.68
C GLY A 8 -16.98 23.80 -9.40
N PRO A 9 -17.61 23.11 -10.37
CA PRO A 9 -18.93 22.52 -10.16
C PRO A 9 -18.89 21.50 -9.00
N PRO A 10 -20.01 21.35 -8.25
CA PRO A 10 -20.09 20.35 -7.19
C PRO A 10 -19.89 18.95 -7.76
N PRO A 11 -19.22 18.02 -7.05
CA PRO A 11 -19.12 16.63 -7.46
C PRO A 11 -20.53 16.05 -7.63
N GLY A 12 -20.86 15.63 -8.86
CA GLY A 12 -22.12 14.93 -9.12
C GLY A 12 -22.19 13.60 -8.34
N PRO A 13 -23.39 13.03 -8.14
CA PRO A 13 -23.54 11.74 -7.50
C PRO A 13 -22.77 10.69 -8.31
N ARG A 14 -21.71 10.15 -7.72
CA ARG A 14 -21.00 9.00 -8.30
C ARG A 14 -21.94 7.80 -8.20
N PRO A 15 -22.18 7.05 -9.29
CA PRO A 15 -22.85 5.77 -9.21
C PRO A 15 -22.15 4.91 -8.15
N GLY A 16 -22.93 4.39 -7.19
CA GLY A 16 -22.40 3.49 -6.17
C GLY A 16 -21.81 2.24 -6.82
N PRO A 17 -20.89 1.54 -6.13
CA PRO A 17 -20.38 0.26 -6.60
C PRO A 17 -21.57 -0.69 -6.86
N PRO A 18 -21.53 -1.49 -7.94
CA PRO A 18 -22.60 -2.45 -8.21
C PRO A 18 -22.76 -3.39 -7.01
N PRO A 19 -24.00 -3.87 -6.73
CA PRO A 19 -24.21 -4.85 -5.68
C PRO A 19 -23.29 -6.04 -5.92
N ALA A 20 -22.54 -6.42 -4.88
CA ALA A 20 -21.69 -7.59 -4.91
C ALA A 20 -22.58 -8.82 -5.13
N GLY A 21 -22.67 -9.29 -6.38
CA GLY A 21 -23.19 -10.62 -6.68
C GLY A 21 -22.35 -11.67 -5.95
N PRO A 22 -22.85 -12.91 -5.81
CA PRO A 22 -22.15 -13.95 -5.06
C PRO A 22 -20.81 -14.26 -5.73
N ARG A 23 -19.74 -13.61 -5.27
CA ARG A 23 -18.38 -14.03 -5.57
C ARG A 23 -18.21 -15.39 -4.91
N PRO A 24 -17.78 -16.43 -5.65
CA PRO A 24 -17.35 -17.67 -5.04
C PRO A 24 -16.35 -17.35 -3.93
N GLY A 25 -16.66 -17.78 -2.70
CA GLY A 25 -15.76 -17.59 -1.57
C GLY A 25 -14.41 -18.27 -1.86
N PRO A 26 -13.32 -17.82 -1.22
CA PRO A 26 -12.05 -18.53 -1.29
C PRO A 26 -12.29 -19.99 -0.86
N PRO A 27 -11.65 -20.96 -1.55
CA PRO A 27 -11.89 -22.38 -1.27
C PRO A 27 -11.62 -22.69 0.21
N PRO A 28 -12.51 -23.42 0.90
CA PRO A 28 -12.31 -23.79 2.30
C PRO A 28 -11.09 -24.71 2.39
N GLY A 29 -9.98 -24.15 2.87
CA GLY A 29 -8.70 -24.85 2.93
C GLY A 29 -7.47 -23.97 2.69
N VAL A 30 -7.62 -22.80 2.05
CA VAL A 30 -6.54 -21.81 1.98
C VAL A 30 -6.51 -21.03 3.28
N ARG A 31 -6.03 -21.67 4.34
CA ARG A 31 -5.33 -20.93 5.38
C ARG A 31 -4.14 -20.29 4.67
N PRO A 32 -3.80 -19.01 4.90
CA PRO A 32 -2.46 -18.54 4.55
C PRO A 32 -1.51 -19.59 5.11
N ALA A 33 -0.67 -20.18 4.26
CA ALA A 33 0.39 -21.03 4.77
C ALA A 33 1.08 -20.23 5.89
N PRO A 34 1.42 -20.84 7.04
CA PRO A 34 2.39 -20.21 7.92
C PRO A 34 3.54 -19.85 6.99
N VAL A 35 3.95 -18.59 6.99
CA VAL A 35 5.08 -18.11 6.20
C VAL A 35 6.30 -18.89 6.66
N GLU A 36 6.47 -20.08 6.06
CA GLU A 36 7.51 -21.04 6.38
C GLU A 36 8.79 -20.25 6.48
N GLU A 37 9.38 -20.37 7.65
CA GLU A 37 10.61 -19.77 8.12
C GLU A 37 11.60 -19.59 6.95
N VAL A 38 11.60 -18.39 6.35
CA VAL A 38 12.73 -17.93 5.53
C VAL A 38 13.78 -17.55 6.57
N GLY A 39 14.35 -18.57 7.20
CA GLY A 39 15.15 -18.46 8.42
C GLY A 39 16.51 -17.78 8.22
N ASP A 40 16.90 -17.47 6.98
CA ASP A 40 18.20 -16.85 6.68
C ASP A 40 18.16 -15.75 5.60
N ALA A 41 16.99 -15.50 4.98
CA ALA A 41 16.87 -14.53 3.87
C ALA A 41 15.80 -13.45 4.08
N ARG A 42 15.23 -13.35 5.29
CA ARG A 42 14.35 -12.22 5.68
C ARG A 42 15.21 -11.13 6.31
N HIS A 43 15.29 -9.99 5.63
CA HIS A 43 15.97 -8.82 6.17
C HIS A 43 14.98 -8.01 7.01
N PRO A 44 15.21 -7.83 8.32
CA PRO A 44 14.23 -7.21 9.22
C PRO A 44 13.81 -5.80 8.79
N ALA A 45 14.72 -5.04 8.16
CA ALA A 45 14.39 -3.72 7.59
C ALA A 45 13.48 -3.81 6.35
N VAL A 46 13.62 -4.86 5.53
CA VAL A 46 12.73 -5.10 4.38
C VAL A 46 11.34 -5.49 4.86
N ASP A 47 11.26 -6.36 5.87
CA ASP A 47 9.98 -6.75 6.48
C ASP A 47 9.25 -5.54 7.10
N ALA A 48 9.99 -4.66 7.79
CA ALA A 48 9.43 -3.43 8.35
C ALA A 48 8.91 -2.48 7.26
N ALA A 49 9.63 -2.35 6.14
CA ALA A 49 9.20 -1.53 5.01
C ALA A 49 7.93 -2.09 4.34
N VAL A 50 7.86 -3.40 4.13
CA VAL A 50 6.66 -4.07 3.57
C VAL A 50 5.46 -3.88 4.50
N GLN A 51 5.66 -4.06 5.81
CA GLN A 51 4.59 -3.85 6.79
C GLN A 51 4.13 -2.38 6.82
N ALA A 52 5.04 -1.42 6.67
CA ALA A 52 4.70 0.00 6.57
C ALA A 52 3.86 0.31 5.33
N MET A 53 4.16 -0.31 4.18
CA MET A 53 3.35 -0.17 2.96
C MET A 53 1.94 -0.73 3.14
N ILE A 54 1.79 -1.90 3.78
CA ILE A 54 0.47 -2.49 4.10
C ILE A 54 -0.33 -1.55 5.01
N ASN A 55 0.31 -0.98 6.04
CA ASN A 55 -0.35 -0.04 6.95
C ASN A 55 -0.74 1.27 6.25
N ALA A 56 0.03 1.69 5.24
CA ALA A 56 -0.22 2.91 4.47
C ALA A 56 -1.51 2.82 3.64
N GLU A 57 -1.93 1.63 3.18
CA GLU A 57 -3.18 1.45 2.43
C GLU A 57 -4.42 1.92 3.20
N ALA A 58 -4.38 1.86 4.53
CA ALA A 58 -5.47 2.31 5.40
C ALA A 58 -5.45 3.83 5.67
N LEU A 59 -4.38 4.54 5.27
CA LEU A 59 -4.24 5.97 5.47
C LEU A 59 -5.09 6.78 4.51
N SER A 60 -5.29 8.06 4.84
CA SER A 60 -5.95 9.00 3.94
C SER A 60 -5.14 9.16 2.65
N PRO A 61 -5.76 9.43 1.49
CA PRO A 61 -5.03 9.59 0.22
C PRO A 61 -3.93 10.68 0.26
N ALA A 62 -4.06 11.67 1.14
CA ALA A 62 -3.04 12.70 1.33
C ALA A 62 -1.78 12.16 2.02
N ASP A 63 -1.93 11.15 2.89
CA ASP A 63 -0.85 10.58 3.70
C ASP A 63 -0.23 9.33 3.05
N GLN A 64 -0.88 8.74 2.06
CA GLN A 64 -0.38 7.56 1.35
C GLN A 64 0.93 7.86 0.60
N ILE A 65 1.01 8.96 -0.16
CA ILE A 65 2.22 9.29 -0.96
C ILE A 65 3.46 9.48 -0.07
N PRO A 66 3.43 10.33 0.98
CA PRO A 66 4.58 10.46 1.88
C PRO A 66 5.04 9.13 2.49
N GLN A 67 4.09 8.23 2.80
CA GLN A 67 4.41 6.97 3.45
C GLN A 67 4.96 5.91 2.51
N TYR A 68 4.48 5.87 1.27
CA TYR A 68 5.11 5.08 0.20
C TYR A 68 6.54 5.56 -0.08
N GLU A 69 6.78 6.87 -0.09
CA GLU A 69 8.12 7.43 -0.33
C GLU A 69 9.10 7.05 0.79
N ALA A 70 8.69 7.14 2.05
CA ALA A 70 9.51 6.73 3.19
C ALA A 70 9.84 5.23 3.17
N ALA A 71 8.86 4.38 2.82
CA ALA A 71 9.09 2.95 2.68
C ALA A 71 10.05 2.64 1.51
N TYR A 72 9.93 3.35 0.39
CA TYR A 72 10.80 3.17 -0.77
C TYR A 72 12.24 3.58 -0.48
N GLU A 73 12.47 4.68 0.25
CA GLU A 73 13.81 5.10 0.66
C GLU A 73 14.48 4.05 1.54
N THR A 74 13.75 3.52 2.54
CA THR A 74 14.26 2.46 3.41
C THR A 74 14.65 1.21 2.63
N LEU A 75 13.82 0.83 1.65
CA LEU A 75 14.08 -0.33 0.80
C LEU A 75 15.32 -0.11 -0.08
N ARG A 76 15.48 1.07 -0.69
CA ARG A 76 16.64 1.36 -1.55
C ARG A 76 17.95 1.30 -0.75
N GLU A 77 17.96 1.84 0.46
CA GLU A 77 19.15 1.89 1.31
C GLU A 77 19.54 0.48 1.76
N THR A 78 18.56 -0.31 2.16
CA THR A 78 18.77 -1.71 2.54
C THR A 78 19.32 -2.54 1.38
N LEU A 79 18.72 -2.42 0.19
CA LEU A 79 19.18 -3.15 -0.99
C LEU A 79 20.59 -2.73 -1.42
N ALA A 80 20.90 -1.42 -1.35
CA ALA A 80 22.25 -0.92 -1.63
C ALA A 80 23.28 -1.46 -0.62
N SER A 81 22.92 -1.58 0.66
CA SER A 81 23.81 -2.17 1.68
C SER A 81 24.06 -3.66 1.47
N ILE A 82 23.08 -4.41 0.95
CA ILE A 82 23.25 -5.83 0.63
C ILE A 82 24.12 -6.01 -0.61
N ASP A 83 23.94 -5.19 -1.65
CA ASP A 83 24.73 -5.24 -2.88
C ASP A 83 26.22 -4.92 -2.66
N GLN A 84 26.55 -4.17 -1.60
CA GLN A 84 27.92 -3.81 -1.22
C GLN A 84 28.63 -4.85 -0.34
N ALA A 85 27.94 -5.88 0.15
CA ALA A 85 28.47 -6.91 1.06
C ALA A 85 29.04 -8.12 0.31
#